data_AF-A0A843AKC9-F1
#
_entry.id   AF-A0A843AKC9-F1
#
_cell.length_a   1.000
_cell.length_b   1.000
_cell.length_c   1.000
_cell.angle_alpha   90.00
_cell.angle_beta   90.00
_cell.angle_gamma   90.00
#
_symmetry.space_group_name_H-M   'P 1'
#
loop_
_entity.id
_entity.type
_entity.pdbx_description
1 polymer ?
#
loop_
_entity_poly.entity_id
_entity_poly.type
_entity_poly.pdbx_seq_one_letter_code
_entity_poly.pdbx_strand_id
1 'polypeptide(L)'
;MFIKIRRDTLIILLLAFILILSGRLITYIAFASSPEIDDGVPISGIIIKGNDIVPIDSIRANVANSGLRSGSYIDGDMLVTSKREIPLNEAIKNAQEFATLTTIPGTKVQPIAAADVKVDKNTGIVTITVIEDFSTVDLTNATSKAPTA
;
A
#
# COMPACT_ATOMS: atom_id res chain seq x y z
N MET A 1 55.28 -31.96 13.66
CA MET A 1 54.63 -33.06 14.41
C MET A 1 53.57 -33.66 13.50
N PHE A 2 53.90 -34.73 12.78
CA PHE A 2 52.95 -35.39 11.89
C PHE A 2 52.03 -36.28 12.72
N ILE A 3 50.76 -35.91 12.76
CA ILE A 3 49.71 -36.69 13.39
C ILE A 3 49.57 -38.01 12.61
N LYS A 4 50.02 -39.13 13.20
CA LYS A 4 49.83 -40.49 12.64
C LYS A 4 48.38 -40.92 12.91
N ILE A 5 47.49 -40.67 11.96
CA ILE A 5 46.09 -41.12 12.01
C ILE A 5 45.96 -42.44 11.24
N ARG A 6 45.20 -43.39 11.79
CA ARG A 6 44.84 -44.64 11.08
C ARG A 6 43.86 -44.32 9.95
N ARG A 7 44.01 -45.01 8.80
CA ARG A 7 43.20 -44.79 7.59
C ARG A 7 41.69 -44.82 7.88
N ASP A 8 41.23 -45.73 8.72
CA ASP A 8 39.80 -45.85 9.08
C ASP A 8 39.30 -44.62 9.85
N THR A 9 40.12 -44.06 10.73
CA THR A 9 39.79 -42.84 11.48
C THR A 9 39.75 -41.62 10.56
N LEU A 10 40.58 -41.59 9.51
CA LEU A 10 40.58 -40.53 8.50
C LEU A 10 39.32 -40.59 7.63
N ILE A 11 38.87 -41.80 7.25
CA ILE A 11 37.63 -42.00 6.50
C ILE A 11 36.42 -41.50 7.29
N ILE A 12 36.35 -41.80 8.59
CA ILE A 12 35.24 -41.34 9.46
C ILE A 12 35.24 -39.81 9.57
N LEU A 13 36.40 -39.19 9.73
CA LEU A 13 36.53 -37.72 9.80
C LEU A 13 36.11 -37.05 8.49
N LEU A 14 36.51 -37.60 7.35
CA LEU A 14 36.13 -37.10 6.03
C LEU A 14 34.61 -37.20 5.82
N LEU A 15 34.02 -38.34 6.18
CA LEU A 15 32.58 -38.56 6.06
C LEU A 15 31.78 -37.56 6.91
N ALA A 16 32.21 -37.36 8.17
CA ALA A 16 31.59 -36.39 9.07
C ALA A 16 31.70 -34.96 8.53
N PHE A 17 32.86 -34.59 7.97
CA PHE A 17 33.06 -33.29 7.35
C PHE A 17 32.10 -33.06 6.16
N ILE A 18 31.96 -34.05 5.27
CA ILE A 18 31.06 -33.97 4.11
C ILE A 18 29.60 -33.84 4.56
N LEU A 19 29.18 -34.58 5.60
CA LEU A 19 27.83 -34.50 6.16
C LEU A 19 27.51 -33.12 6.76
N ILE A 20 28.47 -32.51 7.45
CA ILE A 20 28.30 -31.15 7.99
C ILE A 20 28.23 -30.12 6.86
N LEU A 21 29.09 -30.28 5.84
CA LEU A 21 29.15 -29.37 4.69
C LEU A 21 27.83 -29.41 3.89
N SER A 22 27.29 -30.60 3.63
CA SER A 22 26.03 -30.76 2.89
C SER A 22 24.83 -30.16 3.64
N GLY A 23 24.76 -30.34 4.96
CA GLY A 23 23.71 -29.70 5.79
C GLY A 23 23.76 -28.17 5.74
N ARG A 24 24.96 -27.59 5.74
CA ARG A 24 25.14 -26.13 5.59
C ARG A 24 24.83 -25.66 4.16
N LEU A 25 25.19 -26.44 3.16
CA LEU A 25 24.91 -26.14 1.76
C LEU A 25 23.40 -26.11 1.50
N ILE A 26 22.66 -27.10 2.00
CA ILE A 26 21.19 -27.17 1.86
C ILE A 26 20.53 -25.97 2.51
N THR A 27 20.99 -25.53 3.69
CA THR A 27 20.44 -24.34 4.36
C THR A 27 20.75 -23.06 3.60
N TYR A 28 21.95 -22.93 3.01
CA TYR A 28 22.27 -21.80 2.13
C TYR A 28 21.44 -21.78 0.85
N ILE A 29 21.27 -22.93 0.19
CA ILE A 29 20.44 -23.04 -1.01
C ILE A 29 18.98 -22.79 -0.67
N ALA A 30 18.48 -23.29 0.46
CA ALA A 30 17.12 -23.01 0.91
C ALA A 30 16.91 -21.53 1.23
N PHE A 31 17.93 -20.83 1.74
CA PHE A 31 17.87 -19.38 1.95
C PHE A 31 17.91 -18.60 0.63
N ALA A 32 18.81 -18.97 -0.29
CA ALA A 32 18.94 -18.32 -1.61
C ALA A 32 17.80 -18.67 -2.58
N SER A 33 17.16 -19.82 -2.40
CA SER A 33 16.00 -20.29 -3.16
C SER A 33 14.68 -20.03 -2.47
N SER A 34 14.71 -19.53 -1.22
CA SER A 34 13.53 -18.88 -0.67
C SER A 34 13.27 -17.71 -1.61
N PRO A 35 12.07 -17.58 -2.21
CA PRO A 35 11.73 -16.32 -2.83
C PRO A 35 11.96 -15.29 -1.73
N GLU A 36 12.94 -14.41 -1.94
CA GLU A 36 12.87 -13.09 -1.34
C GLU A 36 11.49 -12.63 -1.75
N ILE A 37 10.60 -12.63 -0.76
CA ILE A 37 9.33 -12.01 -0.93
C ILE A 37 9.71 -10.53 -1.05
N ASP A 38 10.00 -10.10 -2.28
CA ASP A 38 9.92 -8.73 -2.73
C ASP A 38 8.41 -8.41 -2.71
N ASP A 39 7.81 -8.53 -1.52
CA ASP A 39 6.46 -8.09 -1.22
C ASP A 39 6.57 -6.59 -1.45
N GLY A 40 6.19 -6.16 -2.64
CA GLY A 40 6.13 -4.76 -2.98
C GLY A 40 5.47 -3.98 -1.84
N VAL A 41 5.82 -2.72 -1.70
CA VAL A 41 5.48 -1.96 -0.51
C VAL A 41 3.95 -1.90 -0.36
N PRO A 42 3.37 -2.49 0.70
CA PRO A 42 1.93 -2.55 0.83
C PRO A 42 1.39 -1.16 1.08
N ILE A 43 0.20 -0.87 0.54
CA ILE A 43 -0.48 0.39 0.82
C ILE A 43 -0.89 0.38 2.30
N SER A 44 -0.10 1.07 3.12
CA SER A 44 -0.22 1.09 4.58
C SER A 44 -1.36 1.98 5.07
N GLY A 45 -1.71 3.02 4.30
CA GLY A 45 -2.80 3.91 4.68
C GLY A 45 -3.00 5.09 3.72
N ILE A 46 -4.16 5.73 3.86
CA ILE A 46 -4.55 6.91 3.09
C ILE A 46 -4.77 8.07 4.06
N ILE A 47 -3.96 9.12 3.91
CA ILE A 47 -4.03 10.36 4.66
C ILE A 47 -4.70 11.41 3.76
N ILE A 48 -5.80 11.98 4.22
CA ILE A 48 -6.53 13.04 3.50
C ILE A 48 -6.34 14.35 4.25
N LYS A 49 -6.08 15.43 3.51
CA LYS A 49 -5.85 16.78 4.01
C LYS A 49 -6.65 17.79 3.20
N GLY A 50 -7.09 18.88 3.83
CA GLY A 50 -7.79 19.97 3.16
C GLY A 50 -9.29 19.75 2.94
N ASN A 51 -9.86 18.70 3.54
CA ASN A 51 -11.31 18.50 3.58
C ASN A 51 -11.93 19.34 4.71
N ASP A 52 -13.11 19.92 4.45
CA ASP A 52 -13.88 20.69 5.43
C ASP A 52 -15.33 20.18 5.47
N ILE A 53 -16.01 20.20 4.32
CA ILE A 53 -17.41 19.74 4.20
C ILE A 53 -17.49 18.25 3.87
N VAL A 54 -16.63 17.75 2.97
CA VAL A 54 -16.71 16.35 2.56
C VAL A 54 -16.07 15.48 3.63
N PRO A 55 -16.77 14.45 4.15
CA PRO A 55 -16.18 13.54 5.11
C PRO A 55 -15.00 12.78 4.51
N ILE A 56 -13.95 12.63 5.30
CA ILE A 56 -12.74 11.86 4.97
C ILE A 56 -13.09 10.46 4.49
N ASP A 57 -14.09 9.82 5.11
CA ASP A 57 -14.49 8.45 4.78
C ASP A 57 -15.07 8.34 3.37
N SER A 58 -15.81 9.34 2.91
CA SER A 58 -16.37 9.39 1.56
C SER A 58 -15.27 9.53 0.51
N ILE A 59 -14.29 10.41 0.74
CA ILE A 59 -13.13 10.59 -0.13
C ILE A 59 -12.32 9.30 -0.18
N ARG A 60 -12.06 8.69 0.99
CA ARG A 60 -11.32 7.42 1.09
C ARG A 60 -11.99 6.29 0.33
N ALA A 61 -13.31 6.15 0.46
CA ALA A 61 -14.08 5.12 -0.23
C ALA A 61 -14.02 5.28 -1.75
N ASN A 62 -14.13 6.52 -2.25
CA ASN A 62 -14.03 6.78 -3.68
C ASN A 62 -12.62 6.54 -4.22
N VAL A 63 -11.60 7.02 -3.52
CA VAL A 63 -10.21 6.82 -3.94
C VAL A 63 -9.82 5.36 -3.89
N ALA A 64 -10.37 4.57 -2.97
CA ALA A 64 -10.15 3.12 -2.95
C ALA A 64 -10.58 2.41 -4.25
N ASN A 65 -11.48 3.01 -5.06
CA ASN A 65 -11.87 2.49 -6.36
C ASN A 65 -10.77 2.63 -7.43
N SER A 66 -9.80 3.52 -7.23
CA SER A 66 -8.61 3.61 -8.10
C SER A 66 -7.69 2.39 -7.95
N GLY A 67 -7.83 1.65 -6.85
CA GLY A 67 -6.94 0.56 -6.47
C GLY A 67 -5.98 0.93 -5.34
N LEU A 68 -5.84 2.22 -5.00
CA LEU A 68 -5.05 2.65 -3.84
C LEU A 68 -5.82 2.35 -2.55
N ARG A 69 -5.72 1.11 -2.06
CA ARG A 69 -6.39 0.63 -0.85
C ARG A 69 -5.59 -0.46 -0.16
N SER A 70 -5.92 -0.70 1.11
CA SER A 70 -5.38 -1.83 1.87
C SER A 70 -5.57 -3.15 1.12
N GLY A 71 -4.53 -3.98 1.10
CA GLY A 71 -4.47 -5.23 0.32
C GLY A 71 -3.98 -5.06 -1.12
N SER A 72 -3.59 -3.84 -1.53
CA SER A 72 -2.84 -3.59 -2.76
C SER A 72 -1.39 -3.25 -2.37
N TYR A 73 -0.46 -3.52 -3.27
CA TYR A 73 0.97 -3.29 -3.04
C TYR A 73 1.63 -2.62 -4.25
N ILE A 74 2.71 -1.90 -3.98
CA ILE A 74 3.49 -1.18 -4.97
C ILE A 74 4.70 -2.03 -5.32
N ASP A 75 4.74 -2.53 -6.55
CA ASP A 75 5.90 -3.22 -7.12
C ASP A 75 6.60 -2.26 -8.09
N GLY A 76 7.63 -1.56 -7.60
CA GLY A 76 8.38 -0.56 -8.35
C GLY A 76 7.52 0.61 -8.85
N ASP A 77 7.14 0.56 -10.13
CA ASP A 77 6.29 1.55 -10.81
C ASP A 77 4.86 1.04 -11.08
N MET A 78 4.53 -0.15 -10.60
CA MET A 78 3.23 -0.79 -10.77
C MET A 78 2.49 -0.85 -9.44
N LEU A 79 1.19 -0.59 -9.50
CA LEU A 79 0.25 -0.89 -8.43
C LEU A 79 -0.41 -2.24 -8.73
N VAL A 80 -0.11 -3.22 -7.90
CA VAL A 80 -0.71 -4.55 -7.99
C VAL A 80 -1.92 -4.61 -7.07
N THR A 81 -3.08 -4.88 -7.66
CA THR A 81 -4.34 -5.07 -6.95
C THR A 81 -4.82 -6.51 -7.11
N SER A 82 -5.82 -6.92 -6.33
CA SER A 82 -6.39 -8.28 -6.43
C SER A 82 -7.04 -8.63 -7.78
N LYS A 83 -7.24 -7.66 -8.67
CA LYS A 83 -7.92 -7.86 -9.96
C LYS A 83 -7.09 -7.47 -11.18
N ARG A 84 -6.12 -6.58 -11.02
CA ARG A 84 -5.36 -5.97 -12.12
C ARG A 84 -4.05 -5.36 -11.63
N GLU A 85 -3.11 -5.25 -12.54
CA GLU A 85 -1.88 -4.48 -12.40
C GLU A 85 -2.02 -3.20 -13.22
N ILE A 86 -1.71 -2.07 -12.61
CA ILE A 86 -1.89 -0.75 -13.20
C ILE A 86 -0.63 0.06 -12.97
N PRO A 87 -0.13 0.84 -13.95
CA PRO A 87 0.96 1.78 -13.69
C PRO A 87 0.61 2.73 -12.54
N LEU A 88 1.54 2.95 -11.60
CA LEU A 88 1.31 3.76 -10.42
C LEU A 88 0.92 5.20 -10.78
N ASN A 89 1.50 5.76 -11.84
CA ASN A 89 1.15 7.09 -12.34
C ASN A 89 -0.32 7.16 -12.80
N GLU A 90 -0.81 6.12 -13.47
CA GLU A 90 -2.21 6.03 -13.88
C GLU A 90 -3.13 5.85 -12.67
N ALA A 91 -2.74 5.03 -11.69
CA ALA A 91 -3.47 4.86 -10.45
C ALA A 91 -3.58 6.18 -9.65
N ILE A 92 -2.52 6.99 -9.62
CA ILE A 92 -2.49 8.33 -9.01
C ILE A 92 -3.45 9.28 -9.73
N LYS A 93 -3.39 9.33 -11.07
CA LYS A 93 -4.28 10.19 -11.86
C LYS A 93 -5.74 9.80 -11.69
N ASN A 94 -6.05 8.50 -11.73
CA ASN A 94 -7.39 7.99 -11.47
C ASN A 94 -7.84 8.31 -10.05
N ALA A 95 -6.95 8.21 -9.05
CA ALA A 95 -7.27 8.60 -7.68
C ALA A 95 -7.60 10.09 -7.54
N GLN A 96 -6.90 10.97 -8.26
CA GLN A 96 -7.22 12.41 -8.29
C GLN A 96 -8.63 12.64 -8.85
N GLU A 97 -8.98 11.97 -9.95
CA GLU A 97 -10.32 12.07 -10.55
C GLU A 97 -11.41 11.49 -9.65
N PHE A 98 -11.18 10.34 -9.01
CA PHE A 98 -12.13 9.79 -8.05
C PHE A 98 -12.30 10.67 -6.80
N ALA A 99 -11.24 11.37 -6.39
CA ALA A 99 -11.33 12.33 -5.29
C ALA A 99 -12.24 13.51 -5.67
N THR A 100 -12.09 14.11 -6.86
CA THR A 100 -12.94 15.23 -7.32
C THR A 100 -14.40 14.84 -7.52
N LEU A 101 -14.67 13.59 -7.90
CA LEU A 101 -16.03 13.07 -8.06
C LEU A 101 -16.75 12.78 -6.72
N THR A 102 -16.09 13.00 -5.58
CA THR A 102 -16.70 12.74 -4.27
C THR A 102 -17.80 13.72 -3.95
N THR A 103 -18.98 13.16 -3.64
CA THR A 103 -20.16 13.92 -3.24
C THR A 103 -20.29 14.01 -1.73
N ILE A 104 -20.94 15.06 -1.26
CA ILE A 104 -21.37 15.14 0.14
C ILE A 104 -22.45 14.06 0.37
N PRO A 105 -22.32 13.21 1.41
CA PRO A 105 -23.29 12.15 1.68
C PRO A 105 -24.73 12.65 1.73
N GLY A 106 -25.64 11.94 1.08
CA GLY A 106 -27.05 12.32 1.00
C GLY A 106 -27.36 13.40 -0.04
N THR A 107 -26.37 13.89 -0.79
CA THR A 107 -26.55 14.89 -1.84
C THR A 107 -25.92 14.46 -3.16
N LYS A 108 -26.10 15.26 -4.21
CA LYS A 108 -25.39 15.12 -5.51
C LYS A 108 -24.31 16.19 -5.71
N VAL A 109 -24.02 16.99 -4.68
CA VAL A 109 -23.09 18.11 -4.78
C VAL A 109 -21.66 17.58 -4.68
N GLN A 110 -20.82 17.99 -5.63
CA GLN A 110 -19.39 17.67 -5.70
C GLN A 110 -18.59 18.94 -5.41
N PRO A 111 -18.24 19.22 -4.15
CA PRO A 111 -17.59 20.47 -3.78
C PRO A 111 -16.07 20.43 -3.98
N ILE A 112 -15.48 19.32 -4.42
CA ILE A 112 -14.02 19.22 -4.59
C ILE A 112 -13.62 19.73 -5.97
N ALA A 113 -12.97 20.90 -6.00
CA ALA A 113 -12.51 21.52 -7.25
C ALA A 113 -11.22 20.88 -7.78
N ALA A 114 -10.32 20.50 -6.89
CA ALA A 114 -9.06 19.86 -7.26
C ALA A 114 -8.57 18.89 -6.17
N ALA A 115 -7.83 17.87 -6.58
CA ALA A 115 -7.17 16.95 -5.67
C ALA A 115 -5.75 16.65 -6.17
N ASP A 116 -4.78 16.66 -5.25
CA ASP A 116 -3.41 16.21 -5.46
C ASP A 116 -3.21 14.90 -4.69
N VAL A 117 -2.55 13.92 -5.31
CA VAL A 117 -2.33 12.58 -4.74
C VAL A 117 -0.85 12.26 -4.86
N LYS A 118 -0.24 11.97 -3.71
CA LYS A 118 1.17 11.59 -3.61
C LYS A 118 1.28 10.24 -2.93
N VAL A 119 2.07 9.35 -3.51
CA VAL A 119 2.31 8.02 -2.96
C VAL A 119 3.78 7.92 -2.59
N ASP A 120 4.05 7.63 -1.32
CA ASP A 120 5.39 7.30 -0.87
C ASP A 120 5.65 5.82 -1.13
N LYS A 121 6.56 5.54 -2.07
CA LYS A 121 6.92 4.18 -2.49
C LYS A 121 7.65 3.39 -1.40
N ASN A 122 8.23 4.05 -0.40
CA ASN A 122 8.98 3.38 0.66
C ASN A 122 8.07 2.98 1.83
N THR A 123 7.08 3.80 2.14
CA THR A 123 6.17 3.58 3.29
C THR A 123 4.79 3.07 2.88
N GLY A 124 4.43 3.19 1.59
CA GLY A 124 3.10 2.84 1.09
C GLY A 124 2.01 3.78 1.57
N ILE A 125 2.37 4.97 2.07
CA ILE A 125 1.43 5.99 2.52
C ILE A 125 0.97 6.82 1.32
N VAL A 126 -0.34 6.88 1.13
CA VAL A 126 -0.98 7.72 0.11
C VAL A 126 -1.45 9.00 0.79
N THR A 127 -0.90 10.15 0.39
CA THR A 127 -1.34 11.46 0.85
C THR A 127 -2.19 12.12 -0.22
N ILE A 128 -3.41 12.47 0.14
CA ILE A 128 -4.39 13.13 -0.72
C ILE A 128 -4.63 14.52 -0.16
N THR A 129 -4.35 15.54 -0.96
CA THR A 129 -4.63 16.93 -0.62
C THR A 129 -5.78 17.41 -1.48
N VAL A 130 -6.86 17.81 -0.84
CA VAL A 130 -8.11 18.19 -1.48
C VAL A 130 -8.29 19.69 -1.36
N ILE A 131 -8.79 20.31 -2.43
CA ILE A 131 -9.19 21.72 -2.46
C ILE A 131 -10.70 21.73 -2.71
N GLU A 132 -11.45 22.14 -1.68
CA GLU A 132 -12.90 22.30 -1.76
C GLU A 132 -13.27 23.72 -2.22
N ASP A 133 -14.29 23.81 -3.08
CA ASP A 133 -14.92 25.04 -3.53
C ASP A 133 -16.37 25.11 -3.02
N PHE A 134 -16.55 26.01 -2.06
CA PHE A 134 -17.79 26.27 -1.34
C PHE A 134 -18.83 27.03 -2.17
N SER A 135 -18.43 27.62 -3.30
CA SER A 135 -19.36 28.38 -4.17
C SER A 135 -20.42 27.49 -4.82
N THR A 136 -20.19 26.18 -4.85
CA THR A 136 -21.11 25.17 -5.38
C THR A 136 -22.15 24.69 -4.37
N VAL A 137 -22.03 25.11 -3.10
CA VAL A 137 -22.90 24.66 -2.01
C VAL A 137 -23.87 25.79 -1.64
N ASP A 138 -25.12 25.67 -2.10
CA ASP A 138 -26.20 26.55 -1.63
C ASP A 138 -26.58 26.22 -0.18
N LEU A 139 -25.96 26.95 0.76
CA LEU A 139 -26.28 26.91 2.19
C LEU A 139 -27.56 27.71 2.46
N THR A 140 -28.70 27.29 1.93
CA THR A 140 -29.99 27.83 2.41
C THR A 140 -30.25 27.29 3.82
N ASN A 141 -29.88 28.10 4.82
CA ASN A 141 -30.10 27.94 6.27
C ASN A 141 -31.26 27.01 6.65
N ALA A 142 -30.94 25.79 7.11
CA ALA A 142 -31.88 24.90 7.78
C ALA A 142 -31.94 25.14 9.31
N THR A 143 -31.71 26.37 9.76
CA THR A 143 -31.87 26.80 11.16
C THR A 143 -33.15 27.63 11.33
N SER A 144 -34.30 27.04 11.04
CA SER A 144 -35.59 27.58 11.51
C SER A 144 -36.58 26.47 11.87
N LYS A 145 -36.32 25.78 12.98
CA LYS A 145 -37.40 25.35 13.88
C LYS A 145 -36.83 24.96 15.24
N ALA A 146 -36.73 25.95 16.13
CA ALA A 146 -36.83 25.64 17.54
C ALA A 146 -38.22 25.02 17.78
N PRO A 147 -38.33 23.87 18.47
CA PRO A 147 -39.62 23.33 18.84
C PRO A 147 -40.23 24.27 19.90
N THR A 148 -41.26 25.02 19.53
CA THR A 148 -42.13 25.67 20.50
C THR A 148 -42.89 24.58 21.25
N ALA A 149 -42.77 24.63 22.57
CA ALA A 149 -43.41 23.77 23.56
C ALA A 149 -44.94 23.76 23.46
#